data_AF-A0A4Y2DDK6-F1
#
_entry.id   AF-A0A4Y2DDK6-F1
#
_cell.length_a   1.000
_cell.length_b   1.000
_cell.length_c   1.000
_cell.angle_alpha   90.00
_cell.angle_beta   90.00
_cell.angle_gamma   90.00
#
_symmetry.space_group_name_H-M   'P 1'
#
loop_
_entity.id
_entity.type
_entity.pdbx_description
1 polymer ?
#
loop_
_entity_poly.entity_id
_entity_poly.type
_entity_poly.pdbx_seq_one_letter_code
_entity_poly.pdbx_strand_id
1 'polypeptide(L)'
;MLVRFTELEMSIRTTIALLDKDVDVLLPEEWLLAQKMKLVLQPMKELTDFISGEKYPSASSVLIVFQGIQEDLKELKTKKENHAVFGLMESSESELMMRVGSLDESSIFTNPTFLDPRYKNIFFQKKKQLI
;
A
#
# COMPACT_ATOMS: atom_id res chain seq x y z
N MET A 1 4.36 12.20 -5.17
CA MET A 1 3.67 13.50 -5.40
C MET A 1 2.67 13.80 -4.29
N LEU A 2 1.65 12.96 -4.05
CA LEU A 2 0.61 13.21 -3.03
C LEU A 2 1.15 13.46 -1.62
N VAL A 3 2.14 12.66 -1.17
CA VAL A 3 2.83 12.87 0.11
C VAL A 3 3.37 14.30 0.22
N ARG A 4 4.13 14.74 -0.79
CA ARG A 4 4.71 16.09 -0.83
C ARG A 4 3.63 17.17 -0.86
N PHE A 5 2.55 16.94 -1.61
CA PHE A 5 1.41 17.85 -1.66
C PHE A 5 0.78 18.04 -0.27
N THR A 6 0.55 16.95 0.46
CA THR A 6 0.00 17.00 1.82
C THR A 6 0.95 17.64 2.84
N GLU A 7 2.27 17.49 2.69
CA GLU A 7 3.27 18.16 3.55
C GLU A 7 3.31 19.67 3.34
N LEU A 8 2.98 20.13 2.14
CA LEU A 8 3.01 21.54 1.76
C LEU A 8 1.69 22.27 2.04
N GLU A 9 0.72 21.64 2.72
CA GLU A 9 -0.61 22.21 2.96
C GLU A 9 -0.58 23.66 3.48
N MET A 10 0.20 23.93 4.53
CA MET A 10 0.32 25.30 5.06
C MET A 10 0.92 26.27 4.03
N SER A 11 1.99 25.86 3.35
CA SER A 11 2.64 26.70 2.34
C SER A 11 1.71 27.01 1.18
N ILE A 12 0.92 26.03 0.73
CA ILE A 12 -0.07 26.17 -0.33
C ILE A 12 -1.18 27.12 0.12
N ARG A 13 -1.77 26.90 1.30
CA ARG A 13 -2.85 27.76 1.85
C ARG A 13 -2.40 29.20 2.03
N THR A 14 -1.21 29.44 2.61
CA THR A 14 -0.68 30.80 2.79
C THR A 14 -0.40 31.47 1.45
N THR A 15 0.20 30.75 0.49
CA THR A 15 0.49 31.33 -0.83
C THR A 15 -0.80 31.69 -1.57
N ILE A 16 -1.83 30.85 -1.49
CA ILE A 16 -3.14 31.14 -2.09
C ILE A 16 -3.80 32.35 -1.41
N ALA A 17 -3.73 32.46 -0.09
CA ALA A 17 -4.26 33.63 0.63
C ALA A 17 -3.54 34.95 0.25
N LEU A 18 -2.29 34.88 -0.22
CA LEU A 18 -1.53 36.04 -0.69
C LEU A 18 -1.74 36.36 -2.17
N LEU A 19 -2.32 35.43 -2.94
CA LEU A 19 -2.61 35.64 -4.35
C LEU A 19 -3.85 36.54 -4.48
N ASP A 20 -3.71 37.66 -5.18
CA ASP A 20 -4.85 38.50 -5.59
C ASP A 20 -5.53 37.90 -6.84
N LYS A 21 -5.89 36.62 -6.74
CA LYS A 21 -6.54 35.84 -7.79
C LYS A 21 -7.49 34.85 -7.15
N ASP A 22 -8.64 34.68 -7.77
CA ASP A 22 -9.56 33.62 -7.42
C ASP A 22 -8.98 32.28 -7.89
N VAL A 23 -8.66 31.41 -6.93
CA VAL A 23 -8.09 30.09 -7.18
C VAL A 23 -8.90 29.09 -6.37
N ASP A 24 -9.33 28.02 -7.02
CA ASP A 24 -10.04 26.94 -6.34
C ASP A 24 -9.17 26.36 -5.21
N VAL A 25 -9.71 26.38 -4.00
CA VAL A 25 -9.06 25.87 -2.80
C VAL A 25 -9.71 24.57 -2.38
N LEU A 26 -8.87 23.61 -1.99
CA LEU A 26 -9.36 22.40 -1.34
C LEU A 26 -9.98 22.74 0.01
N LEU A 27 -11.19 22.20 0.22
CA LEU A 27 -11.90 22.27 1.48
C LEU A 27 -11.17 21.43 2.55
N PRO A 28 -11.37 21.70 3.85
CA PRO A 28 -10.74 20.93 4.93
C PRO A 28 -10.97 19.42 4.83
N GLU A 29 -12.16 19.00 4.42
CA GLU A 29 -12.50 17.59 4.18
C GLU A 29 -11.72 16.95 3.02
N GLU A 30 -11.36 17.73 1.99
CA GLU A 30 -10.59 17.26 0.85
C GLU A 30 -9.11 17.09 1.21
N TRP A 31 -8.58 17.99 2.06
CA TRP A 31 -7.26 17.79 2.66
C TRP A 31 -7.21 16.53 3.53
N LEU A 32 -8.24 16.32 4.36
CA LEU A 32 -8.35 15.10 5.16
C LEU A 32 -8.45 13.85 4.27
N LEU A 33 -9.20 13.93 3.18
CA LEU A 33 -9.30 12.85 2.20
C LEU A 33 -7.93 12.54 1.57
N ALA A 34 -7.15 13.55 1.18
CA ALA A 34 -5.80 13.37 0.64
C ALA A 34 -4.85 12.69 1.64
N GLN A 35 -4.95 13.02 2.93
CA GLN A 35 -4.19 12.36 4.00
C GLN A 35 -4.59 10.88 4.14
N LYS A 36 -5.88 10.56 4.02
CA LYS A 36 -6.36 9.17 4.05
C LYS A 36 -5.91 8.37 2.82
N MET A 37 -5.99 8.97 1.63
CA MET A 37 -5.49 8.36 0.40
C MET A 37 -4.00 8.04 0.48
N LYS A 38 -3.20 8.90 1.12
CA LYS A 38 -1.77 8.63 1.39
C LYS A 38 -1.58 7.33 2.18
N LEU A 39 -2.38 7.06 3.20
CA LEU A 39 -2.28 5.83 4.00
C LEU A 39 -2.61 4.59 3.18
N VAL A 40 -3.62 4.65 2.31
CA VAL A 40 -4.00 3.54 1.42
C VAL A 40 -2.92 3.26 0.38
N LEU A 41 -2.31 4.31 -0.18
CA LEU A 41 -1.29 4.18 -1.24
C LEU A 41 0.11 3.85 -0.70
N GLN A 42 0.37 4.05 0.59
CA GLN A 42 1.68 3.84 1.18
C GLN A 42 2.17 2.38 1.03
N PRO A 43 1.38 1.33 1.36
CA PRO A 43 1.81 -0.05 1.14
C PRO A 43 2.16 -0.35 -0.33
N MET A 44 1.43 0.25 -1.28
CA MET A 44 1.70 0.05 -2.71
C MET A 44 3.05 0.64 -3.12
N LYS A 45 3.37 1.82 -2.58
CA LYS A 45 4.66 2.46 -2.79
C LYS A 45 5.78 1.61 -2.19
N GLU A 46 5.61 1.13 -0.96
CA GLU A 46 6.60 0.28 -0.29
C GLU A 46 6.85 -1.02 -1.06
N LEU A 47 5.80 -1.66 -1.60
CA LEU A 47 5.95 -2.82 -2.48
C LEU A 47 6.74 -2.48 -3.75
N THR A 48 6.39 -1.36 -4.37
CA THR A 48 7.00 -0.94 -5.65
C THR A 48 8.47 -0.63 -5.45
N ASP A 49 8.82 0.12 -4.40
CA ASP A 49 10.20 0.43 -4.03
C ASP A 49 10.98 -0.85 -3.67
N PHE A 50 10.33 -1.81 -3.02
CA PHE A 50 10.93 -3.09 -2.68
C PHE A 50 11.22 -3.96 -3.90
N ILE A 51 10.25 -4.15 -4.80
CA ILE A 51 10.38 -5.02 -5.98
C ILE A 51 11.22 -4.37 -7.08
N SER A 52 11.01 -3.07 -7.30
CA SER A 52 11.60 -2.32 -8.43
C SER A 52 12.86 -1.56 -8.01
N GLY A 53 13.28 -1.66 -6.75
CA GLY A 53 14.48 -1.04 -6.24
C GLY A 53 15.76 -1.65 -6.82
N GLU A 54 16.83 -0.87 -6.84
CA GLU A 54 18.12 -1.23 -7.45
C GLU A 54 18.78 -2.47 -6.83
N LYS A 55 18.37 -2.87 -5.62
CA LYS A 55 18.96 -3.98 -4.89
C LYS A 55 18.33 -5.35 -5.17
N TYR A 56 17.25 -5.42 -5.96
CA TYR A 56 16.47 -6.60 -6.33
C TYR A 56 16.26 -7.63 -5.19
N PRO A 57 15.07 -7.73 -4.61
CA PRO A 57 14.84 -8.60 -3.46
C PRO A 57 15.03 -10.08 -3.80
N SER A 58 15.40 -10.89 -2.81
CA SER A 58 15.44 -12.34 -3.00
C SER A 58 14.02 -12.85 -3.28
N ALA A 59 13.86 -13.80 -4.20
CA ALA A 59 12.55 -14.39 -4.50
C ALA A 59 11.84 -14.94 -3.24
N SER A 60 12.61 -15.39 -2.25
CA SER A 60 12.12 -15.86 -0.96
C SER A 60 11.43 -14.79 -0.10
N SER A 61 11.67 -13.50 -0.38
CA SER A 61 11.12 -12.38 0.39
C SER A 61 9.91 -11.74 -0.28
N VAL A 62 9.78 -11.86 -1.60
CA VAL A 62 8.69 -11.25 -2.39
C VAL A 62 7.32 -11.76 -1.95
N LEU A 63 7.17 -13.08 -1.78
CA LEU A 63 5.90 -13.68 -1.35
C LEU A 63 5.47 -13.18 0.04
N ILE A 64 6.41 -13.04 0.97
CA ILE A 64 6.13 -12.58 2.34
C ILE A 64 5.69 -11.12 2.35
N VAL A 65 6.42 -10.25 1.63
CA VAL A 65 6.07 -8.82 1.56
C VAL A 65 4.71 -8.62 0.90
N PHE A 66 4.42 -9.36 -0.18
CA PHE A 66 3.13 -9.29 -0.83
C PHE A 66 1.97 -9.73 0.10
N GLN A 67 2.14 -10.83 0.83
CA GLN A 67 1.13 -11.29 1.79
C GLN A 67 0.89 -10.27 2.91
N GLY A 68 1.96 -9.66 3.46
CA GLY A 68 1.83 -8.61 4.47
C GLY A 68 1.01 -7.42 3.98
N ILE A 69 1.23 -6.99 2.75
CA ILE A 69 0.48 -5.87 2.16
C ILE A 69 -0.99 -6.21 1.91
N GLN A 70 -1.29 -7.45 1.52
CA GLN A 70 -2.68 -7.92 1.43
C GLN A 70 -3.36 -7.91 2.80
N GLU A 71 -2.65 -8.29 3.86
CA GLU A 71 -3.15 -8.23 5.24
C GLU A 71 -3.38 -6.79 5.69
N ASP A 72 -2.45 -5.87 5.41
CA ASP A 72 -2.59 -4.44 5.70
C ASP A 72 -3.80 -3.82 4.99
N LEU A 73 -3.99 -4.13 3.71
CA LEU A 73 -5.17 -3.67 2.95
C LEU A 73 -6.48 -4.23 3.51
N LYS A 74 -6.49 -5.50 3.93
CA LYS A 74 -7.66 -6.11 4.58
C LYS A 74 -7.96 -5.44 5.92
N GLU A 75 -6.96 -5.17 6.74
CA GLU A 75 -7.13 -4.45 8.01
C GLU A 75 -7.68 -3.04 7.75
N LEU A 76 -7.14 -2.32 6.77
CA LEU A 76 -7.61 -0.99 6.41
C LEU A 76 -9.08 -0.99 5.98
N LYS A 77 -9.55 -2.02 5.27
CA LYS A 77 -10.96 -2.18 4.88
C LYS A 77 -11.91 -2.42 6.05
N THR A 78 -11.42 -2.88 7.20
CA THR A 78 -12.27 -3.04 8.40
C THR A 78 -12.67 -1.70 9.04
N LYS A 79 -11.94 -0.63 8.70
CA LYS A 79 -12.20 0.71 9.24
C LYS A 79 -13.35 1.35 8.47
N LYS A 80 -14.30 1.96 9.18
CA LYS A 80 -15.43 2.68 8.58
C LYS A 80 -14.93 3.98 7.94
N GLU A 81 -14.61 3.91 6.65
CA GLU A 81 -14.04 5.03 5.89
C GLU A 81 -15.05 5.65 4.91
N ASN A 82 -14.66 6.80 4.33
CA ASN A 82 -15.41 7.45 3.26
C ASN A 82 -15.42 6.55 2.00
N HIS A 83 -16.54 6.56 1.25
CA HIS A 83 -16.71 5.82 -0.01
C HIS A 83 -15.54 6.01 -0.99
N ALA A 84 -14.98 7.21 -1.11
CA ALA A 84 -13.84 7.47 -2.00
C ALA A 84 -12.57 6.72 -1.56
N VAL A 85 -12.32 6.65 -0.26
CA VAL A 85 -11.17 5.91 0.31
C VAL A 85 -11.38 4.42 0.13
N PHE A 86 -12.59 3.94 0.38
CA PHE A 86 -12.94 2.53 0.18
C PHE A 86 -12.78 2.10 -1.28
N GLY A 87 -13.30 2.90 -2.23
CA GLY A 87 -13.12 2.64 -3.65
C GLY A 87 -11.64 2.62 -4.08
N LEU A 88 -10.81 3.48 -3.49
CA LEU A 88 -9.36 3.44 -3.71
C LEU A 88 -8.73 2.14 -3.16
N MET A 89 -9.15 1.66 -1.99
CA MET A 89 -8.68 0.39 -1.44
C MET A 89 -9.06 -0.79 -2.34
N GLU A 90 -10.29 -0.84 -2.86
CA GLU A 90 -10.74 -1.89 -3.78
C GLU A 90 -10.01 -1.87 -5.12
N SER A 91 -9.83 -0.68 -5.70
CA SER A 91 -9.07 -0.52 -6.93
C SER A 91 -7.61 -0.93 -6.75
N SER A 92 -6.98 -0.55 -5.62
CA SER A 92 -5.59 -0.89 -5.31
C SER A 92 -5.41 -2.41 -5.15
N GLU A 93 -6.30 -3.09 -4.42
CA GLU A 93 -6.25 -4.54 -4.27
C GLU A 93 -6.43 -5.24 -5.63
N SER A 94 -7.36 -4.76 -6.46
CA SER A 94 -7.62 -5.34 -7.78
C SER A 94 -6.42 -5.18 -8.72
N GLU A 95 -5.80 -4.00 -8.75
CA GLU A 95 -4.59 -3.74 -9.53
C GLU A 95 -3.39 -4.57 -9.05
N LEU A 96 -3.23 -4.74 -7.74
CA LEU A 96 -2.20 -5.61 -7.18
C LEU A 96 -2.38 -7.06 -7.65
N MET A 97 -3.59 -7.60 -7.53
CA MET A 97 -3.89 -8.95 -7.96
C MET A 97 -3.70 -9.12 -9.48
N MET A 98 -4.05 -8.11 -10.28
CA MET A 98 -3.85 -8.14 -11.72
C MET A 98 -2.37 -8.14 -12.12
N ARG A 99 -1.55 -7.29 -11.48
CA ARG A 99 -0.14 -7.09 -11.88
C ARG A 99 0.80 -8.15 -11.31
N VAL A 100 0.57 -8.54 -10.06
CA VAL A 100 1.45 -9.42 -9.32
C VAL A 100 0.97 -10.88 -9.39
N GLY A 101 -0.34 -11.09 -9.52
CA GLY A 101 -0.95 -12.41 -9.61
C GLY A 101 -0.88 -13.21 -8.31
N SER A 102 -1.28 -14.47 -8.39
CA SER A 102 -1.18 -15.44 -7.29
C SER A 102 0.26 -15.94 -7.14
N LEU A 103 1.10 -15.18 -6.44
CA LEU A 103 2.51 -15.57 -6.19
C LEU A 103 2.64 -16.90 -5.44
N ASP A 104 1.62 -17.27 -4.68
CA ASP A 104 1.51 -18.53 -3.95
C ASP A 104 1.28 -19.75 -4.86
N GLU A 105 0.84 -19.56 -6.10
CA GLU A 105 0.75 -20.63 -7.09
C GLU A 105 2.09 -20.83 -7.85
N SER A 106 2.98 -19.84 -7.79
CA SER A 106 4.25 -19.87 -8.48
C SER A 106 5.33 -20.58 -7.67
N SER A 107 5.86 -21.67 -8.20
CA SER A 107 6.99 -22.41 -7.61
C SER A 107 8.27 -21.56 -7.51
N ILE A 108 8.39 -20.52 -8.33
CA ILE A 108 9.52 -19.58 -8.34
C ILE A 108 9.57 -18.76 -7.05
N PHE A 109 8.41 -18.44 -6.47
CA PHE A 109 8.34 -17.68 -5.22
C PHE A 109 8.12 -18.60 -4.02
N THR A 110 7.28 -19.63 -4.12
CA THR A 110 7.00 -20.52 -2.99
C THR A 110 8.18 -21.37 -2.56
N ASN A 111 8.93 -21.99 -3.48
CA ASN A 111 10.05 -22.87 -3.11
C ASN A 111 11.18 -22.10 -2.40
N PRO A 112 11.68 -20.96 -2.91
CA PRO A 112 12.69 -20.19 -2.20
C PRO A 112 12.20 -19.68 -0.86
N THR A 113 10.93 -19.25 -0.77
CA THR A 113 10.35 -18.77 0.50
C THR A 113 10.28 -19.88 1.54
N PHE A 114 9.89 -21.09 1.14
CA PHE A 114 9.84 -22.26 2.02
C PHE A 114 11.23 -22.69 2.52
N LEU A 115 12.24 -22.65 1.63
CA LEU A 115 13.61 -23.05 1.96
C LEU A 115 14.36 -22.01 2.78
N ASP A 116 13.92 -20.75 2.76
CA ASP A 116 14.55 -19.65 3.50
C ASP A 116 14.30 -19.81 5.02
N PRO A 117 15.36 -20.00 5.83
CA PRO A 117 15.22 -20.18 7.27
C PRO A 117 14.52 -19.01 7.96
N ARG A 118 14.60 -17.79 7.40
CA ARG A 118 13.98 -16.58 7.95
C ARG A 118 12.46 -16.69 8.00
N TYR A 119 11.86 -17.47 7.10
CA TYR A 119 10.41 -17.53 6.91
C TYR A 119 9.77 -18.87 7.30
N LYS A 120 10.56 -19.85 7.77
CA LYS A 120 10.04 -21.17 8.18
C LYS A 120 8.88 -21.08 9.16
N ASN A 121 8.98 -20.20 10.17
CA ASN A 121 7.94 -20.06 11.20
C ASN A 121 6.58 -19.63 10.62
N ILE A 122 6.59 -18.82 9.55
CA ILE A 122 5.36 -18.34 8.91
C ILE A 122 4.59 -19.51 8.28
N PHE A 123 5.30 -20.42 7.60
CA PHE A 123 4.68 -21.63 7.02
C PHE A 123 4.21 -22.63 8.08
N PHE A 124 5.00 -22.85 9.12
CA PHE A 124 4.63 -23.81 10.17
C PHE A 124 3.49 -23.31 11.07
N GLN A 125 3.33 -21.99 11.23
CA GLN A 125 2.19 -21.41 11.94
C GLN A 125 0.87 -21.55 11.16
N LYS A 126 0.87 -21.29 9.84
CA LYS A 126 -0.32 -21.51 8.98
C LYS A 126 -0.81 -22.96 9.03
N LYS A 127 0.11 -23.94 9.13
CA LYS A 127 -0.25 -25.37 9.22
C LYS A 127 -0.90 -25.76 10.55
N LYS A 128 -0.65 -25.02 11.64
CA LYS A 128 -1.24 -25.29 12.97
C LYS A 128 -2.69 -24.83 13.11
N GLN A 129 -3.18 -23.93 12.23
CA GLN A 129 -4.58 -23.48 12.24
C GLN A 129 -5.53 -24.41 11.48
N LEU A 130 -5.00 -25.43 10.79
CA LEU A 130 -5.74 -26.40 9.99
C LEU A 130 -5.79 -27.80 10.62
N ILE A 131 -5.38 -27.94 11.89
CA ILE A 131 -5.37 -29.19 12.66
C ILE A 131 -6.16 -28.98 13.95
#